data_AF-A0A816HME9-F1
#
_entry.id   AF-A0A816HME9-F1
#
_cell.length_a   1.000
_cell.length_b   1.000
_cell.length_c   1.000
_cell.angle_alpha   90.00
_cell.angle_beta   90.00
_cell.angle_gamma   90.00
#
_symmetry.space_group_name_H-M   'P 1'
#
loop_
_entity.id
_entity.type
_entity.pdbx_description
1 polymer ?
#
loop_
_entity_poly.entity_id
_entity_poly.type
_entity_poly.pdbx_seq_one_letter_code
_entity_poly.pdbx_strand_id
1 'polypeptide(L)'
;PSTAFVMPSVNFWGKDEVLVVTPQRNYTVNDYEALFNDIQFPTGYQYWLNNKDLLDELKPPEVEIHQLYGSGMSTPGAFLYDNRTFPDLQPTCLPDDGDGTVNIRSLLGFKNWEGKQKADIHSLEIPGAEHLAILRHPTTINYVAQVLTGQFDEKK
;
A
#
# COMPACT_ATOMS: atom_id res chain seq x y z
N PRO A 1 2.69 -9.16 14.45
CA PRO A 1 1.25 -8.75 14.45
C PRO A 1 0.92 -7.72 13.36
N SER A 2 1.69 -6.62 13.24
CA SER A 2 1.43 -5.55 12.26
C SER A 2 1.63 -5.94 10.80
N THR A 3 2.60 -6.80 10.47
CA THR A 3 2.88 -7.18 9.08
C THR A 3 1.72 -7.90 8.40
N ALA A 4 1.01 -8.79 9.12
CA ALA A 4 -0.16 -9.47 8.58
C ALA A 4 -1.34 -8.52 8.34
N PHE A 5 -1.39 -7.38 9.04
CA PHE A 5 -2.43 -6.37 8.85
C PHE A 5 -2.25 -5.59 7.54
N VAL A 6 -1.02 -5.26 7.17
CA VAL A 6 -0.71 -4.45 5.98
C VAL A 6 -0.49 -5.27 4.71
N MET A 7 -0.99 -6.51 4.69
CA MET A 7 -0.95 -7.34 3.48
C MET A 7 -1.82 -6.71 2.37
N PRO A 8 -1.49 -6.93 1.09
CA PRO A 8 -2.29 -6.43 -0.03
C PRO A 8 -3.79 -6.76 0.11
N SER A 9 -4.65 -5.77 -0.16
CA SER A 9 -6.10 -5.90 0.03
C SER A 9 -6.82 -6.17 -1.30
N VAL A 10 -7.89 -6.96 -1.24
CA VAL A 10 -8.83 -7.18 -2.36
C VAL A 10 -9.47 -5.89 -2.90
N ASN A 11 -9.42 -4.81 -2.12
CA ASN A 11 -9.92 -3.49 -2.54
C ASN A 11 -9.00 -2.79 -3.53
N PHE A 12 -7.71 -3.17 -3.60
CA PHE A 12 -6.70 -2.49 -4.43
C PHE A 12 -5.94 -3.43 -5.38
N TRP A 13 -5.95 -4.74 -5.15
CA TRP A 13 -5.37 -5.75 -6.05
C TRP A 13 -6.47 -6.57 -6.71
N GLY A 14 -6.25 -6.90 -7.99
CA GLY A 14 -7.18 -7.76 -8.73
C GLY A 14 -7.25 -9.15 -8.11
N LYS A 15 -8.42 -9.81 -8.20
CA LYS A 15 -8.62 -11.16 -7.64
C LYS A 15 -7.67 -12.20 -8.23
N ASP A 16 -7.32 -12.05 -9.50
CA ASP A 16 -6.43 -12.94 -10.25
C ASP A 16 -5.00 -12.40 -10.32
N GLU A 17 -4.71 -11.29 -9.63
CA GLU A 17 -3.38 -10.70 -9.62
C GLU A 17 -2.45 -11.48 -8.69
N VAL A 18 -1.35 -11.97 -9.25
CA VAL A 18 -0.38 -12.80 -8.54
C VAL A 18 0.61 -11.92 -7.79
N LEU A 19 0.71 -12.15 -6.47
CA LEU A 19 1.64 -11.48 -5.58
C LEU A 19 2.94 -12.26 -5.41
N VAL A 20 2.83 -13.59 -5.34
CA VAL A 20 3.97 -14.50 -5.15
C VAL A 20 3.87 -15.64 -6.16
N VAL A 21 4.94 -15.82 -6.93
CA VAL A 21 5.14 -16.94 -7.85
C VAL A 21 6.13 -17.90 -7.21
N THR A 22 5.77 -19.17 -7.11
CA THR A 22 6.68 -20.24 -6.72
C THR A 22 6.62 -21.36 -7.75
N PRO A 23 7.56 -22.34 -7.71
CA PRO A 23 7.53 -23.46 -8.65
C PRO A 23 6.31 -24.37 -8.47
N GLN A 24 5.72 -24.40 -7.27
CA GLN A 24 4.59 -25.26 -6.95
C GLN A 24 3.26 -24.57 -7.23
N ARG A 25 3.15 -23.26 -6.98
CA ARG A 25 1.91 -22.51 -7.14
C ARG A 25 2.12 -20.99 -7.18
N ASN A 26 1.09 -20.29 -7.64
CA ASN A 26 0.97 -18.86 -7.51
C ASN A 26 0.04 -18.51 -6.34
N TYR A 27 0.26 -17.36 -5.71
CA TYR A 27 -0.56 -16.84 -4.63
C TYR A 27 -1.08 -15.45 -5.00
N THR A 28 -2.39 -15.27 -4.87
CA THR A 28 -3.09 -13.99 -4.98
C THR A 28 -3.50 -13.49 -3.60
N VAL A 29 -4.19 -12.34 -3.53
CA VAL A 29 -4.84 -11.85 -2.31
C VAL A 29 -5.86 -12.83 -1.70
N ASN A 30 -6.32 -13.83 -2.46
CA ASN A 30 -7.27 -14.84 -1.96
C ASN A 30 -6.57 -16.10 -1.39
N ASP A 31 -5.25 -16.19 -1.51
CA ASP A 31 -4.49 -17.41 -1.19
C ASP A 31 -3.69 -17.31 0.13
N TYR A 32 -4.00 -16.33 0.99
CA TYR A 32 -3.20 -16.08 2.19
C TYR A 32 -3.13 -17.27 3.15
N GLU A 33 -4.23 -18.01 3.33
CA GLU A 33 -4.20 -19.23 4.16
C GLU A 33 -3.13 -20.21 3.69
N ALA A 34 -3.12 -20.47 2.38
CA ALA A 34 -2.16 -21.39 1.81
C ALA A 34 -0.74 -20.83 1.81
N LEU A 35 -0.56 -19.53 1.51
CA LEU A 35 0.75 -18.87 1.60
C LEU A 35 1.35 -19.03 2.99
N PHE A 36 0.58 -18.71 4.04
CA PHE A 36 1.04 -18.83 5.42
C PHE A 36 1.35 -20.27 5.83
N ASN A 37 0.57 -21.24 5.35
CA ASN A 37 0.87 -22.66 5.58
C ASN A 37 2.16 -23.09 4.88
N ASP A 38 2.35 -22.69 3.63
CA ASP A 38 3.48 -23.12 2.80
C ASP A 38 4.82 -22.51 3.26
N ILE A 39 4.80 -21.33 3.89
CA ILE A 39 5.97 -20.75 4.58
C ILE A 39 6.13 -21.22 6.04
N GLN A 40 5.37 -22.23 6.45
CA GLN A 40 5.39 -22.80 7.82
C GLN A 40 5.07 -21.78 8.93
N PHE A 41 4.20 -20.80 8.63
CA PHE A 41 3.77 -19.78 9.58
C PHE A 41 2.23 -19.61 9.62
N PRO A 42 1.47 -20.66 10.00
CA PRO A 42 0.01 -20.63 10.04
C PRO A 42 -0.56 -19.57 11.00
N THR A 43 0.19 -19.22 12.06
CA THR A 43 -0.20 -18.15 12.98
C THR A 43 -0.34 -16.79 12.28
N GLY A 44 0.42 -16.55 11.21
CA GLY A 44 0.30 -15.33 10.41
C GLY A 44 -1.07 -15.18 9.76
N TYR A 45 -1.65 -16.29 9.28
CA TYR A 45 -3.01 -16.27 8.73
C TYR A 45 -4.04 -15.91 9.79
N GLN A 46 -3.89 -16.41 11.02
CA GLN A 46 -4.80 -16.03 12.11
C GLN A 46 -4.70 -14.55 12.45
N TYR A 47 -3.49 -13.97 12.39
CA TYR A 47 -3.33 -12.53 12.56
C TYR A 47 -3.99 -11.75 11.42
N TRP A 48 -3.89 -12.20 10.17
CA TRP A 48 -4.60 -11.57 9.06
C TRP A 48 -6.12 -11.66 9.23
N LEU A 49 -6.66 -12.85 9.52
CA LEU A 49 -8.09 -13.10 9.76
C LEU A 49 -8.66 -12.18 10.85
N ASN A 50 -7.93 -12.01 11.96
CA ASN A 50 -8.39 -11.18 13.08
C ASN A 50 -8.51 -9.69 12.72
N ASN A 51 -7.85 -9.23 11.65
CA ASN A 51 -7.80 -7.81 11.29
C ASN A 51 -8.40 -7.49 9.90
N LYS A 52 -8.67 -8.48 9.05
CA LYS A 52 -9.11 -8.25 7.67
C LYS A 52 -10.34 -7.34 7.57
N ASP A 53 -11.28 -7.48 8.51
CA ASP A 53 -12.55 -6.72 8.53
C ASP A 53 -12.34 -5.25 8.94
N LEU A 54 -11.21 -4.92 9.58
CA LEU A 54 -10.84 -3.54 9.87
C LEU A 54 -10.43 -2.76 8.62
N LEU A 55 -10.12 -3.49 7.53
CA LEU A 55 -9.67 -2.97 6.24
C LEU A 55 -10.68 -3.24 5.11
N ASP A 56 -11.90 -3.65 5.46
CA ASP A 56 -13.05 -3.60 4.55
C ASP A 56 -13.28 -2.15 4.05
N GLU A 57 -14.24 -1.93 3.13
CA GLU A 57 -14.46 -0.61 2.50
C GLU A 57 -14.41 0.53 3.53
N LEU A 58 -13.28 1.23 3.56
CA LEU A 58 -13.00 2.22 4.59
C LEU A 58 -13.97 3.36 4.39
N LYS A 59 -14.76 3.65 5.43
CA LYS A 59 -15.66 4.81 5.41
C LYS A 59 -14.83 6.09 5.33
N PRO A 60 -15.30 7.11 4.59
CA PRO A 60 -14.64 8.40 4.59
C PRO A 60 -14.57 8.96 6.03
N PRO A 61 -13.49 9.66 6.40
CA PRO A 61 -13.29 10.16 7.76
C PRO A 61 -14.15 11.40 8.10
N GLU A 62 -14.90 11.95 7.13
CA GLU A 62 -15.80 13.11 7.30
C GLU A 62 -15.09 14.39 7.81
N VAL A 63 -13.82 14.53 7.47
CA VAL A 63 -12.98 15.69 7.75
C VAL A 63 -12.18 16.06 6.51
N GLU A 64 -11.63 17.28 6.48
CA GLU A 64 -10.73 17.71 5.41
C GLU A 64 -9.49 16.82 5.38
N ILE A 65 -9.14 16.34 4.18
CA ILE A 65 -8.03 15.42 3.97
C ILE A 65 -6.95 16.11 3.15
N HIS A 66 -5.70 15.99 3.60
CA HIS A 66 -4.54 16.33 2.79
C HIS A 66 -3.69 15.08 2.59
N GLN A 67 -3.80 14.47 1.42
CA GLN A 67 -3.03 13.28 1.05
C GLN A 67 -1.74 13.69 0.33
N LEU A 68 -0.60 13.40 0.92
CA LEU A 68 0.71 13.56 0.29
C LEU A 68 1.29 12.16 0.01
N TYR A 69 1.77 11.91 -1.20
CA TYR A 69 2.30 10.60 -1.57
C TYR A 69 3.42 10.69 -2.61
N GLY A 70 4.35 9.74 -2.54
CA GLY A 70 5.38 9.54 -3.56
C GLY A 70 4.87 8.70 -4.73
N SER A 71 5.47 8.90 -5.90
CA SER A 71 5.17 8.14 -7.13
C SER A 71 6.41 8.01 -8.00
N GLY A 72 6.35 7.17 -9.04
CA GLY A 72 7.42 7.02 -10.02
C GLY A 72 8.63 6.26 -9.50
N MET A 73 8.54 5.62 -8.33
CA MET A 73 9.60 4.78 -7.78
C MET A 73 9.30 3.30 -7.98
N SER A 74 10.32 2.57 -8.43
CA SER A 74 10.27 1.11 -8.54
C SER A 74 9.97 0.48 -7.19
N THR A 75 8.75 -0.03 -7.03
CA THR A 75 8.22 -0.63 -5.81
C THR A 75 7.95 -2.12 -6.05
N PRO A 76 8.25 -3.05 -5.12
CA PRO A 76 7.94 -4.45 -5.32
C PRO A 76 6.44 -4.66 -5.62
N GLY A 77 6.12 -5.21 -6.78
CA GLY A 77 4.74 -5.55 -7.19
C GLY A 77 4.43 -7.04 -7.04
N ALA A 78 5.38 -7.89 -7.44
CA ALA A 78 5.29 -9.34 -7.27
C ALA A 78 6.65 -9.95 -6.97
N PHE A 79 6.66 -11.09 -6.29
CA PHE A 79 7.86 -11.82 -5.91
C PHE A 79 7.94 -13.15 -6.66
N LEU A 80 9.04 -13.39 -7.37
CA LEU A 80 9.32 -14.67 -8.02
C LEU A 80 10.33 -15.47 -7.20
N TYR A 81 9.94 -16.68 -6.84
CA TYR A 81 10.80 -17.67 -6.24
C TYR A 81 11.01 -18.86 -7.18
N ASP A 82 12.23 -19.41 -7.20
CA ASP A 82 12.54 -20.69 -7.82
C ASP A 82 12.62 -21.81 -6.75
N ASN A 83 12.94 -23.04 -7.18
CA ASN A 83 13.03 -24.23 -6.30
C ASN A 83 14.09 -24.13 -5.22
N ARG A 84 15.01 -23.17 -5.31
CA ARG A 84 16.12 -22.97 -4.37
C ARG A 84 15.87 -21.80 -3.44
N THR A 85 14.99 -20.87 -3.82
CA THR A 85 14.79 -19.64 -3.06
C THR A 85 13.57 -19.66 -2.15
N PHE A 86 12.50 -20.39 -2.48
CA PHE A 86 11.31 -20.40 -1.63
C PHE A 86 11.48 -21.31 -0.39
N PRO A 87 11.06 -20.89 0.82
CA PRO A 87 10.61 -19.56 1.21
C PRO A 87 11.74 -18.68 1.79
N ASP A 88 12.95 -19.24 1.98
CA ASP A 88 13.93 -18.69 2.92
C ASP A 88 14.99 -17.75 2.31
N LEU A 89 15.10 -17.66 0.97
CA LEU A 89 16.04 -16.78 0.30
C LEU A 89 15.35 -15.60 -0.38
N GLN A 90 16.14 -14.60 -0.76
CA GLN A 90 15.61 -13.40 -1.43
C GLN A 90 15.02 -13.75 -2.80
N PRO A 91 13.77 -13.35 -3.08
CA PRO A 91 13.16 -13.53 -4.40
C PRO A 91 13.69 -12.51 -5.41
N THR A 92 13.36 -12.74 -6.69
CA THR A 92 13.39 -11.67 -7.68
C THR A 92 12.11 -10.85 -7.58
N CYS A 93 12.22 -9.52 -7.54
CA CYS A 93 11.06 -8.64 -7.49
C CYS A 93 10.71 -8.14 -8.89
N LEU A 94 9.44 -8.26 -9.29
CA LEU A 94 8.90 -7.50 -10.40
C LEU A 94 8.51 -6.10 -9.91
N PRO A 95 8.99 -5.04 -10.56
CA PRO A 95 8.66 -3.68 -10.15
C PRO A 95 7.22 -3.33 -10.56
N ASP A 96 6.59 -2.51 -9.73
CA ASP A 96 5.38 -1.75 -9.96
C ASP A 96 5.64 -0.28 -9.56
N ASP A 97 4.71 0.62 -9.87
CA ASP A 97 4.81 2.02 -9.49
C ASP A 97 4.44 2.26 -8.01
N GLY A 98 5.04 3.26 -7.39
CA GLY A 98 4.84 3.62 -5.99
C GLY A 98 5.93 4.55 -5.44
N ASP A 99 6.17 4.47 -4.13
CA ASP A 99 7.15 5.26 -3.40
C ASP A 99 8.42 4.45 -2.99
N GLY A 100 8.59 3.26 -3.56
CA GLY A 100 9.66 2.32 -3.23
C GLY A 100 9.27 1.29 -2.16
N THR A 101 8.18 1.51 -1.41
CA THR A 101 7.64 0.54 -0.44
C THR A 101 6.15 0.25 -0.66
N VAL A 102 5.33 1.28 -0.85
CA VAL A 102 3.88 1.20 -1.00
C VAL A 102 3.52 1.42 -2.46
N ASN A 103 2.79 0.48 -3.06
CA ASN A 103 2.37 0.58 -4.46
C ASN A 103 1.36 1.73 -4.65
N ILE A 104 1.41 2.37 -5.82
CA ILE A 104 0.61 3.56 -6.15
C ILE A 104 -0.90 3.32 -5.98
N ARG A 105 -1.36 2.13 -6.34
CA ARG A 105 -2.75 1.68 -6.17
C ARG A 105 -3.25 1.77 -4.72
N SER A 106 -2.39 1.54 -3.73
CA SER A 106 -2.72 1.67 -2.32
C SER A 106 -2.61 3.12 -1.86
N LEU A 107 -1.61 3.86 -2.34
CA LEU A 107 -1.43 5.29 -2.04
C LEU A 107 -2.61 6.13 -2.53
N LEU A 108 -3.27 5.71 -3.61
CA LEU A 108 -4.45 6.35 -4.19
C LEU A 108 -5.78 5.92 -3.53
N GLY A 109 -5.75 5.16 -2.43
CA GLY A 109 -6.97 4.67 -1.78
C GLY A 109 -7.92 5.76 -1.30
N PHE A 110 -7.41 6.97 -1.01
CA PHE A 110 -8.22 8.15 -0.66
C PHE A 110 -9.22 8.53 -1.75
N LYS A 111 -8.96 8.20 -3.03
CA LYS A 111 -9.87 8.50 -4.14
C LYS A 111 -11.21 7.81 -3.99
N ASN A 112 -11.26 6.70 -3.25
CA ASN A 112 -12.52 6.02 -2.93
C ASN A 112 -13.47 6.87 -2.07
N TRP A 113 -12.99 7.97 -1.48
CA TRP A 113 -13.77 8.90 -0.67
C TRP A 113 -14.22 10.15 -1.44
N GLU A 114 -13.74 10.36 -2.67
CA GLU A 114 -14.16 11.48 -3.51
C GLU A 114 -15.68 11.43 -3.74
N GLY A 115 -16.37 12.53 -3.42
CA GLY A 115 -17.84 12.63 -3.50
C GLY A 115 -18.61 11.80 -2.48
N LYS A 116 -17.94 11.07 -1.57
CA LYS A 116 -18.58 10.31 -0.48
C LYS A 116 -18.62 11.04 0.86
N GLN A 117 -17.93 12.18 0.99
CA GLN A 117 -17.99 13.07 2.14
C GLN A 117 -18.21 14.53 1.70
N LYS A 118 -18.64 15.37 2.65
CA LYS A 118 -18.81 16.81 2.40
C LYS A 118 -17.51 17.61 2.48
N ALA A 119 -16.58 17.17 3.31
CA ALA A 119 -15.32 17.85 3.51
C ALA A 119 -14.37 17.63 2.34
N ASP A 120 -13.55 18.62 2.04
CA ASP A 120 -12.66 18.60 0.89
C ASP A 120 -11.53 17.58 1.02
N ILE A 121 -11.07 17.10 -0.13
CA ILE A 121 -9.95 16.18 -0.25
C ILE A 121 -8.92 16.83 -1.16
N HIS A 122 -7.79 17.21 -0.58
CA HIS A 122 -6.63 17.71 -1.28
C HIS A 122 -5.61 16.58 -1.43
N SER A 123 -4.94 16.54 -2.57
CA SER A 123 -3.85 15.61 -2.78
C SER A 123 -2.67 16.28 -3.46
N LEU A 124 -1.47 15.86 -3.06
CA LEU A 124 -0.22 16.30 -3.66
C LEU A 124 0.65 15.07 -3.94
N GLU A 125 0.83 14.81 -5.23
CA GLU A 125 1.82 13.86 -5.72
C GLU A 125 3.21 14.48 -5.66
N ILE A 126 4.18 13.72 -5.17
CA ILE A 126 5.59 14.13 -5.11
C ILE A 126 6.43 13.10 -5.89
N PRO A 127 6.56 13.26 -7.22
CA PRO A 127 7.27 12.29 -8.05
C PRO A 127 8.72 12.08 -7.59
N GLY A 128 9.12 10.82 -7.48
CA GLY A 128 10.45 10.39 -7.02
C GLY A 128 10.67 10.51 -5.50
N ALA A 129 9.67 10.87 -4.70
CA ALA A 129 9.78 10.84 -3.26
C ALA A 129 9.72 9.39 -2.73
N GLU A 130 10.81 8.97 -2.09
CA GLU A 130 10.89 7.66 -1.45
C GLU A 130 10.11 7.64 -0.13
N HIS A 131 9.57 6.46 0.21
CA HIS A 131 8.70 6.19 1.34
C HIS A 131 9.11 6.86 2.67
N LEU A 132 10.39 6.80 3.04
CA LEU A 132 10.90 7.46 4.25
C LEU A 132 11.39 8.88 3.98
N ALA A 133 11.98 9.10 2.80
CA ALA A 133 12.51 10.41 2.42
C ALA A 133 11.42 11.48 2.28
N ILE A 134 10.17 11.10 1.99
CA ILE A 134 9.03 12.01 1.86
C ILE A 134 8.83 12.88 3.10
N LEU A 135 9.14 12.36 4.30
CA LEU A 135 9.04 13.09 5.57
C LEU A 135 10.02 14.27 5.67
N ARG A 136 11.13 14.22 4.92
CA ARG A 136 12.15 15.26 4.87
C ARG A 136 12.13 16.05 3.56
N HIS A 137 11.23 15.71 2.65
CA HIS A 137 11.16 16.34 1.35
C HIS A 137 10.73 17.82 1.52
N PRO A 138 11.44 18.79 0.93
CA PRO A 138 11.14 20.21 1.11
C PRO A 138 9.69 20.55 0.74
N THR A 139 9.15 19.92 -0.31
CA THR A 139 7.74 20.08 -0.71
C THR A 139 6.78 19.63 0.40
N THR A 140 7.00 18.47 1.02
CA THR A 140 6.17 17.97 2.12
C THR A 140 6.20 18.94 3.30
N ILE A 141 7.40 19.36 3.72
CA ILE A 141 7.57 20.27 4.86
C ILE A 141 6.87 21.60 4.59
N ASN A 142 7.06 22.18 3.40
CA ASN A 142 6.44 23.44 3.02
C ASN A 142 4.91 23.32 2.94
N TYR A 143 4.39 22.23 2.37
CA TYR A 143 2.95 22.00 2.29
C TYR A 143 2.32 21.90 3.68
N VAL A 144 2.89 21.06 4.56
CA VAL A 144 2.40 20.91 5.94
C VAL A 144 2.48 22.23 6.69
N ALA A 145 3.55 23.00 6.53
CA ALA A 145 3.68 24.33 7.14
C ALA A 145 2.60 25.30 6.63
N GLN A 146 2.26 25.27 5.34
CA GLN A 146 1.21 26.10 4.77
C GLN A 146 -0.17 25.74 5.34
N VAL A 147 -0.50 24.44 5.44
CA VAL A 147 -1.76 23.99 6.05
C VAL A 147 -1.84 24.44 7.50
N LEU A 148 -0.80 24.20 8.31
CA LEU A 148 -0.78 24.55 9.73
C LEU A 148 -0.79 26.07 10.00
N THR A 149 -0.30 26.89 9.07
CA THR A 149 -0.25 28.36 9.22
C THR A 149 -1.40 29.08 8.51
N GLY A 150 -2.35 28.34 7.92
CA GLY A 150 -3.48 28.92 7.18
C GLY A 150 -3.07 29.62 5.87
N GLN A 151 -1.91 29.25 5.32
CA GLN A 151 -1.36 29.76 4.06
C GLN A 151 -1.57 28.78 2.89
N PHE A 152 -2.24 27.66 3.13
CA PHE A 152 -2.62 26.73 2.08
C PHE A 152 -3.61 27.41 1.12
N ASP A 153 -3.25 27.45 -0.16
CA ASP A 153 -4.07 28.02 -1.22
C ASP A 153 -4.57 26.87 -2.10
N GLU A 154 -5.87 26.58 -2.05
CA GLU A 154 -6.52 25.52 -2.82
C GLU A 154 -6.33 25.65 -4.34
N LYS A 155 -5.92 26.82 -4.84
CA LYS A 155 -5.93 27.17 -6.26
C LYS A 155 -4.60 26.99 -7.01
N LYS A 156 -3.63 26.27 -6.43
CA LYS A 156 -2.37 25.94 -7.12
C LYS A 156 -2.18 24.46 -7.35
#